data_AF-A0A962IYE2-F1
#
_entry.id   AF-A0A962IYE2-F1
#
_cell.length_a   1.000
_cell.length_b   1.000
_cell.length_c   1.000
_cell.angle_alpha   90.00
_cell.angle_beta   90.00
_cell.angle_gamma   90.00
#
_symmetry.space_group_name_H-M   'P 1'
#
loop_
_entity.id
_entity.type
_entity.pdbx_description
1 polymer ?
#
loop_
_entity_poly.entity_id
_entity_poly.type
_entity_poly.pdbx_seq_one_letter_code
_entity_poly.pdbx_strand_id
1 'polypeptide(L)'
;PKDVTQQKIAFAYPEKISMRSYNPVIKGNLKQIKKAVELILSAKRPVLYTGGGVILSDAAKLLIELAKILNFPCTNTLMGLGGFPATDKQFIGMLGMHGTYEANMAMQYCDVLIAIGARFDDRVIGNPKHFSNENRKIIHIDIDPSSISKRVKVDIPIVGNVPDVLRE
;
A
#
# COMPACT_ATOMS: atom_id res chain seq x y z
N PRO A 1 27.96 -26.81 -1.30
CA PRO A 1 28.99 -26.05 -2.06
C PRO A 1 29.07 -24.59 -1.56
N LYS A 2 29.90 -24.34 -0.52
CA LYS A 2 30.12 -23.01 0.07
C LYS A 2 30.94 -22.10 -0.86
N ASP A 3 31.84 -22.71 -1.62
CA ASP A 3 32.73 -21.98 -2.52
C ASP A 3 31.96 -21.30 -3.67
N VAL A 4 30.87 -21.93 -4.13
CA VAL A 4 30.00 -21.39 -5.20
C VAL A 4 29.18 -20.18 -4.71
N THR A 5 28.71 -20.17 -3.46
CA THR A 5 27.94 -19.04 -2.91
C THR A 5 28.82 -17.87 -2.47
N GLN A 6 30.11 -18.11 -2.23
CA GLN A 6 31.09 -17.09 -1.83
C GLN A 6 31.91 -16.52 -2.99
N GLN A 7 31.80 -17.12 -4.18
CA GLN A 7 32.53 -16.67 -5.36
C GLN A 7 32.06 -15.27 -5.78
N LYS A 8 33.00 -14.33 -5.83
CA LYS A 8 32.74 -12.98 -6.31
C LYS A 8 32.77 -12.96 -7.83
N ILE A 9 31.78 -12.29 -8.43
CA ILE A 9 31.71 -12.05 -9.87
C ILE A 9 31.54 -10.56 -10.12
N ALA A 10 32.09 -10.07 -11.23
CA ALA A 10 31.74 -8.76 -11.74
C ALA A 10 30.25 -8.75 -12.10
N PHE A 11 29.46 -8.01 -11.34
CA PHE A 11 28.03 -7.87 -11.59
C PHE A 11 27.76 -6.53 -12.27
N ALA A 12 27.10 -6.59 -13.43
CA ALA A 12 26.64 -5.42 -14.16
C ALA A 12 25.17 -5.62 -14.52
N TYR A 13 24.31 -4.68 -14.12
CA TYR A 13 22.94 -4.67 -14.60
C TYR A 13 22.92 -4.35 -16.11
N PRO A 14 22.08 -5.03 -16.91
CA PRO A 14 21.88 -4.63 -18.29
C PRO A 14 21.24 -3.24 -18.35
N GLU A 15 21.61 -2.44 -19.36
CA GLU A 15 21.06 -1.09 -19.55
C GLU A 15 19.54 -1.08 -19.79
N LYS A 16 19.02 -2.15 -20.40
CA LYS A 16 17.59 -2.34 -20.67
C LYS A 16 17.19 -3.76 -20.36
N ILE A 17 16.06 -3.90 -19.68
CA ILE A 17 15.44 -5.18 -19.35
C ILE A 17 14.12 -5.25 -20.11
N SER A 18 13.93 -6.30 -20.91
CA SER A 18 12.66 -6.62 -21.54
C SER A 18 12.25 -8.01 -21.11
N MET A 19 11.09 -8.12 -20.46
CA MET A 19 10.53 -9.40 -20.03
C MET A 19 9.22 -9.65 -20.77
N ARG A 20 9.15 -10.77 -21.50
CA ARG A 20 7.96 -11.16 -22.27
C ARG A 20 6.67 -11.17 -21.43
N SER A 21 6.77 -11.64 -20.19
CA SER A 21 5.61 -11.92 -19.34
C SER A 21 5.23 -10.78 -18.39
N TYR A 22 6.03 -9.72 -18.29
CA TYR A 22 5.81 -8.64 -17.32
C TYR A 22 6.04 -7.28 -17.95
N ASN A 23 4.93 -6.60 -18.24
CA ASN A 23 4.91 -5.22 -18.73
C ASN A 23 3.97 -4.41 -17.82
N PRO A 24 4.50 -3.85 -16.70
CA PRO A 24 3.66 -3.20 -15.71
C PRO A 24 3.04 -1.92 -16.26
N VAL A 25 1.78 -1.67 -15.89
CA VAL A 25 1.12 -0.40 -16.18
C VAL A 25 1.64 0.62 -15.18
N ILE A 26 2.34 1.65 -15.66
CA ILE A 26 2.94 2.67 -14.80
C ILE A 26 1.90 3.74 -14.43
N LYS A 27 1.07 4.17 -15.38
CA LYS A 27 0.06 5.22 -15.16
C LYS A 27 -1.25 4.64 -14.65
N GLY A 28 -1.75 5.20 -13.55
CA GLY A 28 -3.07 4.84 -13.02
C GLY A 28 -4.21 5.23 -13.96
N ASN A 29 -5.32 4.51 -13.87
CA ASN A 29 -6.53 4.84 -14.63
C ASN A 29 -7.23 6.07 -14.00
N LEU A 30 -7.23 7.19 -14.72
CA LEU A 30 -7.84 8.45 -14.25
C LEU A 30 -9.30 8.32 -13.79
N LYS A 31 -10.11 7.45 -14.42
CA LYS A 31 -11.49 7.24 -13.99
C LYS A 31 -11.57 6.56 -12.63
N GLN A 32 -10.64 5.65 -12.33
CA GLN A 32 -10.57 4.97 -11.04
C GLN A 32 -10.01 5.91 -9.96
N ILE A 33 -9.01 6.73 -10.30
CA ILE A 33 -8.46 7.76 -9.41
C ILE A 33 -9.55 8.77 -9.02
N LYS A 34 -10.32 9.29 -9.98
CA LYS A 34 -11.45 10.20 -9.69
C LYS A 34 -12.47 9.58 -8.74
N LYS A 35 -12.86 8.33 -8.98
CA LYS A 35 -13.76 7.60 -8.08
C LYS A 35 -13.17 7.39 -6.68
N ALA A 36 -11.86 7.13 -6.59
CA ALA A 36 -11.17 7.01 -5.32
C ALA A 36 -11.17 8.34 -4.55
N VAL A 37 -10.92 9.46 -5.24
CA VAL A 37 -10.99 10.80 -4.63
C VAL A 37 -12.39 11.10 -4.13
N GLU A 38 -13.44 10.87 -4.93
CA GLU A 38 -14.84 11.04 -4.50
C GLU A 38 -15.15 10.22 -3.23
N LEU A 39 -14.70 8.96 -3.20
CA LEU A 39 -14.89 8.09 -2.04
C LEU A 39 -14.13 8.58 -0.81
N ILE A 40 -12.86 8.97 -0.98
CA ILE A 40 -11.99 9.55 0.07
C ILE A 40 -12.65 10.79 0.68
N LEU A 41 -13.19 11.70 -0.14
CA LEU A 41 -13.83 12.93 0.33
C LEU A 41 -15.16 12.68 1.04
N SER A 42 -15.85 11.59 0.73
CA SER A 42 -17.10 11.19 1.40
C SER A 42 -16.88 10.40 2.70
N ALA A 43 -15.63 10.02 3.02
CA ALA A 43 -15.30 9.15 4.14
C ALA A 43 -15.45 9.87 5.49
N LYS A 44 -16.01 9.18 6.49
CA LYS A 44 -16.15 9.66 7.86
C LYS A 44 -15.04 9.15 8.79
N ARG A 45 -14.53 7.93 8.54
CA ARG A 45 -13.48 7.27 9.32
C ARG A 45 -12.42 6.64 8.39
N PRO A 46 -11.75 7.44 7.55
CA PRO A 46 -10.77 6.92 6.61
C PRO A 46 -9.45 6.54 7.30
N VAL A 47 -8.74 5.54 6.75
CA VAL A 47 -7.41 5.14 7.21
C VAL A 47 -6.48 4.94 6.01
N LEU A 48 -5.28 5.53 6.07
CA LEU A 48 -4.21 5.24 5.12
C LEU A 48 -3.46 4.00 5.57
N TYR A 49 -3.43 2.98 4.72
CA TYR A 49 -2.71 1.73 4.93
C TYR A 49 -1.56 1.61 3.94
N THR A 50 -0.33 1.72 4.42
CA THR A 50 0.85 1.85 3.54
C THR A 50 1.77 0.64 3.63
N GLY A 51 2.33 0.26 2.49
CA GLY A 51 3.15 -0.93 2.35
C GLY A 51 4.54 -0.68 1.81
N GLY A 52 5.29 -1.77 1.59
CA GLY A 52 6.63 -1.70 1.02
C GLY A 52 6.68 -1.11 -0.39
N GLY A 53 5.57 -1.08 -1.13
CA GLY A 53 5.48 -0.41 -2.41
C GLY A 53 5.78 1.09 -2.32
N VAL A 54 5.48 1.75 -1.20
CA VAL A 54 5.83 3.16 -0.96
C VAL A 54 7.35 3.34 -0.89
N ILE A 55 8.05 2.44 -0.19
CA ILE A 55 9.50 2.47 -0.06
C ILE A 55 10.17 2.16 -1.40
N LEU A 56 9.74 1.08 -2.05
CA LEU A 56 10.33 0.59 -3.30
C LEU A 56 10.18 1.58 -4.46
N SER A 57 9.20 2.48 -4.40
CA SER A 57 8.94 3.49 -5.42
C SER A 57 9.37 4.90 -5.01
N ASP A 58 10.05 5.06 -3.87
CA ASP A 58 10.47 6.36 -3.33
C ASP A 58 9.31 7.38 -3.18
N ALA A 59 8.15 6.88 -2.75
CA ALA A 59 6.91 7.66 -2.67
C ALA A 59 6.68 8.31 -1.29
N ALA A 60 7.61 8.20 -0.35
CA ALA A 60 7.43 8.65 1.04
C ALA A 60 7.03 10.13 1.14
N LYS A 61 7.68 11.00 0.37
CA LYS A 61 7.36 12.44 0.36
C LYS A 61 5.93 12.73 -0.10
N LEU A 62 5.49 12.07 -1.17
CA LEU A 62 4.14 12.21 -1.72
C LEU A 62 3.08 11.66 -0.76
N LEU A 63 3.37 10.52 -0.12
CA LEU A 63 2.51 9.97 0.92
C LEU A 63 2.35 10.95 2.08
N ILE A 64 3.43 11.57 2.54
CA ILE A 64 3.39 12.56 3.63
C ILE A 64 2.55 13.76 3.22
N GLU A 65 2.76 14.30 2.02
CA GLU A 65 1.99 15.43 1.51
C GLU A 65 0.49 15.10 1.43
N LEU A 66 0.13 13.95 0.86
CA LEU A 66 -1.25 13.48 0.80
C LEU A 66 -1.87 13.33 2.19
N ALA A 67 -1.15 12.67 3.10
CA ALA A 67 -1.62 12.47 4.47
C ALA A 67 -1.84 13.81 5.19
N LYS A 68 -0.95 14.80 4.98
CA LYS A 68 -1.08 16.14 5.57
C LYS A 68 -2.27 16.91 5.02
N ILE A 69 -2.54 16.82 3.72
CA ILE A 69 -3.69 17.45 3.07
C ILE A 69 -4.99 16.84 3.58
N LEU A 70 -5.07 15.51 3.62
CA LEU A 70 -6.28 14.80 4.05
C LEU A 70 -6.49 14.83 5.56
N ASN A 71 -5.41 15.01 6.33
CA ASN A 71 -5.40 14.92 7.80
C ASN A 71 -5.95 13.58 8.32
N PHE A 72 -5.69 12.48 7.60
CA PHE A 72 -6.12 11.14 7.97
C PHE A 72 -5.09 10.42 8.83
N PRO A 73 -5.50 9.46 9.69
CA PRO A 73 -4.57 8.57 10.35
C PRO A 73 -3.87 7.65 9.35
N CYS A 74 -2.59 7.41 9.58
CA CYS A 74 -1.72 6.61 8.73
C CYS A 74 -1.10 5.46 9.52
N THR A 75 -1.14 4.28 8.94
CA THR A 75 -0.50 3.08 9.48
C THR A 75 0.32 2.38 8.40
N ASN A 76 1.37 1.68 8.83
CA ASN A 76 2.31 1.03 7.94
C ASN A 76 2.32 -0.48 8.21
N THR A 77 2.52 -1.27 7.16
CA THR A 77 3.06 -2.63 7.31
C THR A 77 4.49 -2.58 7.80
N LEU A 78 5.01 -3.72 8.27
CA LEU A 78 6.44 -3.89 8.55
C LEU A 78 7.33 -3.44 7.38
N MET A 79 6.95 -3.78 6.14
CA MET A 79 7.71 -3.41 4.94
C MET A 79 7.57 -1.94 4.56
N GLY A 80 6.56 -1.24 5.08
CA GLY A 80 6.32 0.19 4.86
C GLY A 80 6.94 1.09 5.94
N LEU A 81 7.61 0.53 6.95
CA LEU A 81 8.30 1.33 7.96
C LEU A 81 9.35 2.25 7.31
N GLY A 82 9.33 3.53 7.70
CA GLY A 82 10.12 4.58 7.05
C GLY A 82 9.37 5.34 5.95
N GLY A 83 8.22 4.85 5.48
CA GLY A 83 7.42 5.52 4.44
C GLY A 83 6.65 6.73 4.97
N PHE A 84 6.30 6.71 6.27
CA PHE A 84 5.67 7.82 6.98
C PHE A 84 6.41 8.06 8.31
N PRO A 85 6.62 9.32 8.76
CA PRO A 85 7.39 9.61 9.96
C PRO A 85 6.69 9.07 11.22
N ALA A 86 7.40 8.24 11.99
CA ALA A 86 6.84 7.60 13.17
C ALA A 86 6.57 8.59 14.33
N THR A 87 7.22 9.76 14.31
CA THR A 87 7.03 10.83 15.29
C THR A 87 5.83 11.73 14.96
N ASP A 88 5.20 11.54 13.80
CA ASP A 88 4.07 12.36 13.39
C ASP A 88 2.80 11.96 14.12
N LYS A 89 2.00 12.94 14.54
CA LYS A 89 0.72 12.72 15.23
C LYS A 89 -0.28 11.88 14.45
N GLN A 90 -0.18 11.84 13.12
CA GLN A 90 -1.06 11.05 12.27
C GLN A 90 -0.65 9.57 12.22
N PHE A 91 0.55 9.22 12.69
CA PHE A 91 1.03 7.85 12.68
C PHE A 91 0.47 7.08 13.87
N ILE A 92 -0.43 6.14 13.61
CA ILE A 92 -1.10 5.33 14.66
C ILE A 92 -0.35 4.02 14.95
N GLY A 93 0.85 3.85 14.39
CA GLY A 93 1.70 2.67 14.58
C GLY A 93 1.63 1.65 13.44
N MET A 94 2.46 0.61 13.58
CA MET A 94 2.44 -0.54 12.69
C MET A 94 1.22 -1.40 12.98
N LEU A 95 0.59 -1.97 11.95
CA LEU A 95 -0.53 -2.89 12.11
C LEU A 95 -0.13 -4.36 11.86
N GLY A 96 -1.03 -5.28 12.21
CA GLY A 96 -0.88 -6.71 12.03
C GLY A 96 -0.71 -7.46 13.35
N MET A 97 -0.22 -8.70 13.28
CA MET A 97 -0.13 -9.64 14.40
C MET A 97 0.63 -9.08 15.62
N HIS A 98 1.65 -8.25 15.38
CA HIS A 98 2.43 -7.57 16.42
C HIS A 98 2.34 -6.04 16.28
N GLY A 99 1.24 -5.57 15.68
CA GLY A 99 0.95 -4.16 15.53
C GLY A 99 0.37 -3.53 16.80
N THR A 100 0.21 -2.21 16.77
CA THR A 100 -0.50 -1.48 17.81
C THR A 100 -1.98 -1.82 17.77
N TYR A 101 -2.61 -1.87 18.95
CA TYR A 101 -4.05 -2.06 19.06
C TYR A 101 -4.81 -0.97 18.30
N GLU A 102 -4.39 0.29 18.45
CA GLU A 102 -4.96 1.44 17.75
C GLU A 102 -4.97 1.25 16.22
N ALA A 103 -3.85 0.86 15.61
CA ALA A 103 -3.77 0.65 14.17
C ALA A 103 -4.68 -0.48 13.68
N ASN A 104 -4.70 -1.60 14.42
CA ASN A 104 -5.58 -2.72 14.10
C ASN A 104 -7.07 -2.35 14.21
N MET A 105 -7.44 -1.60 15.25
CA MET A 105 -8.83 -1.19 15.44
C MET A 105 -9.28 -0.13 14.45
N ALA A 106 -8.42 0.85 14.15
CA ALA A 106 -8.67 1.85 13.12
C ALA A 106 -8.86 1.18 11.76
N MET A 107 -8.00 0.22 11.39
CA MET A 107 -8.14 -0.52 10.14
C MET A 107 -9.42 -1.38 10.10
N GLN A 108 -9.75 -2.07 11.19
CA GLN A 108 -10.93 -2.95 11.24
C GLN A 108 -12.23 -2.14 11.09
N TYR A 109 -12.34 -1.02 11.80
CA TYR A 109 -13.57 -0.23 11.88
C TYR A 109 -13.58 1.02 10.99
N CYS A 110 -12.61 1.21 10.09
CA CYS A 110 -12.70 2.29 9.10
C CYS A 110 -13.90 2.09 8.16
N ASP A 111 -14.41 3.19 7.59
CA ASP A 111 -15.40 3.12 6.51
C ASP A 111 -14.76 3.16 5.12
N VAL A 112 -13.58 3.78 5.00
CA VAL A 112 -12.74 3.75 3.80
C VAL A 112 -11.30 3.39 4.17
N LEU A 113 -10.78 2.31 3.58
CA LEU A 113 -9.40 1.88 3.70
C LEU A 113 -8.65 2.19 2.40
N ILE A 114 -7.59 3.00 2.48
CA ILE A 114 -6.77 3.36 1.34
C ILE A 114 -5.46 2.58 1.43
N ALA A 115 -5.39 1.46 0.72
CA ALA A 115 -4.19 0.62 0.64
C ALA A 115 -3.23 1.15 -0.44
N ILE A 116 -2.09 1.69 -0.02
CA ILE A 116 -1.08 2.30 -0.89
C ILE A 116 0.18 1.44 -0.92
N GLY A 117 0.43 0.76 -2.05
CA GLY A 117 1.60 -0.09 -2.23
C GLY A 117 1.70 -1.22 -1.20
N ALA A 118 0.56 -1.69 -0.71
CA ALA A 118 0.46 -2.68 0.35
C ALA A 118 -0.25 -3.93 -0.14
N ARG A 119 0.19 -5.08 0.37
CA ARG A 119 -0.50 -6.36 0.17
C ARG A 119 -1.27 -6.72 1.42
N PHE A 120 -2.44 -7.34 1.25
CA PHE A 120 -3.23 -7.88 2.35
C PHE A 120 -2.69 -9.26 2.76
N ASP A 121 -1.49 -9.25 3.35
CA ASP A 121 -0.76 -10.44 3.83
C ASP A 121 -1.45 -11.09 5.05
N ASP A 122 -1.22 -12.39 5.26
CA ASP A 122 -1.80 -13.12 6.39
C ASP A 122 -1.36 -12.56 7.75
N ARG A 123 -0.13 -12.04 7.87
CA ARG A 123 0.36 -11.39 9.09
C ARG A 123 -0.31 -10.06 9.40
N VAL A 124 -1.01 -9.48 8.42
CA VAL A 124 -1.71 -8.20 8.53
C VAL A 124 -3.18 -8.43 8.83
N ILE A 125 -3.88 -9.19 7.98
CA ILE A 125 -5.34 -9.36 8.09
C ILE A 125 -5.74 -10.54 8.98
N GLY A 126 -4.82 -11.47 9.27
CA GLY A 126 -5.12 -12.74 9.92
C GLY A 126 -6.14 -13.55 9.11
N ASN A 127 -7.38 -13.60 9.60
CA ASN A 127 -8.50 -14.29 8.97
C ASN A 127 -9.27 -13.34 8.02
N PRO A 128 -9.25 -13.57 6.69
CA PRO A 128 -9.95 -12.72 5.73
C PRO A 128 -11.48 -12.65 5.94
N LYS A 129 -12.09 -13.72 6.47
CA LYS A 129 -13.54 -13.72 6.78
C LYS A 129 -13.83 -12.73 7.91
N HIS A 130 -13.05 -12.79 8.99
CA HIS A 130 -13.17 -11.86 10.10
C HIS A 130 -12.90 -10.41 9.68
N PHE A 131 -11.86 -10.20 8.86
CA PHE A 131 -11.56 -8.89 8.29
C PHE A 131 -12.80 -8.37 7.53
N SER A 132 -13.39 -9.18 6.67
CA SER A 132 -14.51 -8.79 5.80
C SER A 132 -15.88 -8.69 6.49
N ASN A 133 -15.96 -8.92 7.81
CA ASN A 133 -17.23 -8.81 8.54
C ASN A 133 -17.72 -7.37 8.66
N GLU A 134 -16.81 -6.41 8.69
CA GLU A 134 -17.14 -4.99 8.77
C GLU A 134 -17.35 -4.41 7.36
N ASN A 135 -18.41 -3.63 7.21
CA ASN A 135 -18.71 -2.98 5.93
C ASN A 135 -17.82 -1.74 5.75
N ARG A 136 -16.82 -1.86 4.88
CA ARG A 136 -15.94 -0.76 4.48
C ARG A 136 -15.67 -0.80 2.99
N LYS A 137 -15.30 0.36 2.46
CA LYS A 137 -14.84 0.50 1.08
C LYS A 137 -13.32 0.44 1.03
N ILE A 138 -12.79 -0.32 0.08
CA ILE A 138 -11.35 -0.50 -0.05
C ILE A 138 -10.88 0.05 -1.39
N ILE A 139 -9.95 1.01 -1.32
CA ILE A 139 -9.16 1.49 -2.44
C ILE A 139 -7.82 0.79 -2.37
N HIS A 140 -7.38 0.15 -3.46
CA HIS A 140 -6.10 -0.57 -3.49
C HIS A 140 -5.26 -0.11 -4.67
N ILE A 141 -4.15 0.55 -4.35
CA ILE A 141 -3.13 1.02 -5.29
C ILE A 141 -1.95 0.07 -5.24
N ASP A 142 -1.69 -0.64 -6.34
CA ASP A 142 -0.54 -1.53 -6.49
C ASP A 142 -0.09 -1.54 -7.95
N ILE A 143 1.21 -1.71 -8.18
CA ILE A 143 1.76 -1.83 -9.53
C ILE A 143 1.52 -3.24 -10.09
N ASP A 144 1.37 -4.23 -9.21
CA ASP A 144 1.14 -5.62 -9.57
C ASP A 144 -0.36 -5.95 -9.55
N PRO A 145 -1.00 -6.14 -10.72
CA PRO A 145 -2.42 -6.44 -10.79
C PRO A 145 -2.78 -7.78 -10.12
N SER A 146 -1.82 -8.71 -9.97
CA SER A 146 -2.06 -10.00 -9.31
C SER A 146 -2.17 -9.90 -7.79
N SER A 147 -1.71 -8.79 -7.22
CA SER A 147 -1.82 -8.49 -5.79
C SER A 147 -3.20 -7.90 -5.43
N ILE A 148 -3.87 -7.26 -6.39
CA ILE A 148 -5.19 -6.65 -6.21
C ILE A 148 -6.27 -7.74 -6.11
N SER A 149 -7.17 -7.60 -5.14
CA SER A 149 -8.30 -8.53 -4.91
C SER A 149 -7.91 -10.00 -4.64
N LYS A 150 -6.63 -10.30 -4.38
CA LYS A 150 -6.15 -11.67 -4.14
C LYS A 150 -6.66 -12.29 -2.85
N ARG A 151 -6.71 -11.50 -1.78
CA ARG A 151 -7.07 -11.96 -0.42
C ARG A 151 -8.31 -11.29 0.13
N VAL A 152 -8.56 -10.05 -0.30
CA VAL A 152 -9.62 -9.18 0.18
C VAL A 152 -10.26 -8.56 -1.04
N LYS A 153 -11.60 -8.52 -1.09
CA LYS A 153 -12.32 -7.87 -2.18
C LYS A 153 -12.08 -6.35 -2.14
N VAL A 154 -11.60 -5.79 -3.25
CA VAL A 154 -11.36 -4.35 -3.40
C VAL A 154 -12.54 -3.70 -4.16
N ASP A 155 -13.00 -2.53 -3.72
CA ASP A 155 -14.04 -1.77 -4.41
C ASP A 155 -13.49 -0.93 -5.56
N ILE A 156 -12.36 -0.24 -5.32
CA ILE A 156 -11.69 0.60 -6.33
C ILE A 156 -10.24 0.13 -6.48
N PRO A 157 -9.96 -0.77 -7.45
CA PRO A 157 -8.60 -1.16 -7.78
C PRO A 157 -7.94 -0.09 -8.64
N ILE A 158 -6.71 0.31 -8.33
CA ILE A 158 -5.91 1.21 -9.16
C ILE A 158 -4.58 0.52 -9.45
N VAL A 159 -4.40 0.07 -10.69
CA VAL A 159 -3.12 -0.49 -11.13
C VAL A 159 -2.24 0.65 -11.61
N GLY A 160 -1.10 0.86 -10.96
CA GLY A 160 -0.19 1.94 -11.29
C GLY A 160 1.01 2.02 -10.35
N ASN A 161 2.05 2.70 -10.78
CA ASN A 161 3.16 3.05 -9.91
C ASN A 161 2.70 4.08 -8.86
N VAL A 162 3.04 3.86 -7.60
CA VAL A 162 2.51 4.64 -6.47
C VAL A 162 2.76 6.15 -6.63
N PRO A 163 3.98 6.65 -6.93
CA PRO A 163 4.23 8.07 -7.13
C PRO A 163 3.37 8.70 -8.23
N ASP A 164 3.15 7.97 -9.33
CA ASP A 164 2.37 8.46 -10.46
C ASP A 164 0.88 8.53 -10.12
N VAL A 165 0.38 7.60 -9.31
CA VAL A 165 -1.01 7.61 -8.83
C VAL A 165 -1.23 8.70 -7.77
N LEU A 166 -0.26 8.93 -6.86
CA LEU A 166 -0.40 9.93 -5.79
C LEU A 166 -0.29 11.38 -6.26
N ARG A 167 0.26 11.63 -7.45
CA ARG A 167 0.39 12.98 -8.04
C ARG A 167 -0.86 13.47 -8.75
N GLU A 168 -1.74 12.56 -9.17
CA GLU A 168 -2.96 12.82 -9.94
C GLU A 168 -4.17 13.05 -9.02
#